data_AF-A0A920BP18-F1
#
_entry.id   AF-A0A920BP18-F1
#
_cell.length_a   1.000
_cell.length_b   1.000
_cell.length_c   1.000
_cell.angle_alpha   90.00
_cell.angle_beta   90.00
_cell.angle_gamma   90.00
#
_symmetry.space_group_name_H-M   'P 1'
#
loop_
_entity.id
_entity.type
_entity.pdbx_description
1 polymer ?
#
loop_
_entity_poly.entity_id
_entity_poly.type
_entity_poly.pdbx_seq_one_letter_code
_entity_poly.pdbx_strand_id
1 'polypeptide(L)'
;MKGDLSINAGFKVGHSALRRVVMGTAATEREATADELLAMQELLRLGLEAGGLGFSSSWSRTHNDPFGNMVPSRYANRSELIALCEVLSDFDGTSIEFIPALGPFEQWAMDLMADMSVAANSPLNWNVLNINARTLDEGKKKLEAGDIAASKGGKVIALTVPMTLGLHLNFLGGFVLDALPEWENFILKSREEKMQILSDEDARRELDDFAQQDGPLRNVAHWGAKTIFHTKAPENEGYIGKTIYEISEEVGKSPWDTLVDIAIADELETSFGNPVDDEPDADWEARVEVWRDSRAIIGGRMLGPI
;
A
#
# COMPACT_ATOMS: atom_id res chain seq x y z
N MET A 1 5.39 -4.38 -26.60
CA MET A 1 3.97 -4.79 -26.76
C MET A 1 3.57 -4.60 -28.21
N LYS A 2 2.83 -5.54 -28.82
CA LYS A 2 2.47 -5.53 -30.25
C LYS A 2 1.30 -4.59 -30.63
N GLY A 3 0.91 -3.66 -29.76
CA GLY A 3 -0.16 -2.70 -30.04
C GLY A 3 -1.58 -3.23 -29.83
N ASP A 4 -1.75 -4.42 -29.25
CA ASP A 4 -3.05 -5.08 -29.07
C ASP A 4 -3.78 -4.70 -27.77
N LEU A 5 -3.39 -3.61 -27.09
CA LEU A 5 -4.07 -3.18 -25.87
C LEU A 5 -5.35 -2.42 -26.21
N SER A 6 -6.45 -2.78 -25.54
CA SER A 6 -7.74 -2.08 -25.67
C SER A 6 -7.78 -0.72 -24.95
N ILE A 7 -6.75 -0.42 -24.14
CA ILE A 7 -6.60 0.81 -23.37
C ILE A 7 -5.24 1.44 -23.62
N ASN A 8 -5.15 2.76 -23.41
CA ASN A 8 -3.86 3.44 -23.34
C ASN A 8 -3.09 2.93 -22.13
N ALA A 9 -1.80 2.61 -22.32
CA ALA A 9 -0.91 2.18 -21.26
C ALA A 9 0.33 3.06 -21.22
N GLY A 10 0.68 3.48 -20.02
CA GLY A 10 1.86 4.28 -19.73
C GLY A 10 2.56 3.74 -18.50
N PHE A 11 3.89 3.72 -18.52
CA PHE A 11 4.70 3.08 -17.49
C PHE A 11 5.67 4.10 -16.88
N LYS A 12 5.80 4.07 -15.56
CA LYS A 12 6.88 4.79 -14.86
C LYS A 12 8.05 3.84 -14.64
N VAL A 13 9.26 4.38 -14.69
CA VAL A 13 10.47 3.64 -14.32
C VAL A 13 10.46 3.42 -12.80
N GLY A 14 10.57 2.16 -12.38
CA GLY A 14 10.46 1.76 -10.98
C GLY A 14 11.80 1.81 -10.25
N HIS A 15 11.86 2.54 -9.13
CA HIS A 15 13.07 2.67 -8.31
C HIS A 15 13.61 1.32 -7.83
N SER A 16 12.74 0.43 -7.33
CA SER A 16 13.18 -0.90 -6.89
C SER A 16 13.76 -1.74 -8.03
N ALA A 17 13.28 -1.55 -9.26
CA ALA A 17 13.83 -2.22 -10.44
C ALA A 17 15.21 -1.65 -10.81
N LEU A 18 15.39 -0.33 -10.77
CA LEU A 18 16.70 0.32 -10.98
C LEU A 18 17.74 -0.22 -9.99
N ARG A 19 17.41 -0.20 -8.68
CA ARG A 19 18.29 -0.73 -7.64
C ARG A 19 18.60 -2.21 -7.86
N ARG A 20 17.61 -3.03 -8.21
CA ARG A 20 17.83 -4.46 -8.45
C ARG A 20 18.74 -4.72 -9.65
N VAL A 21 18.60 -3.96 -10.73
CA VAL A 21 19.45 -4.10 -11.93
C VAL A 21 20.89 -3.68 -11.64
N VAL A 22 21.08 -2.58 -10.91
CA VAL A 22 22.42 -2.02 -10.66
C VAL A 22 23.14 -2.71 -9.50
N MET A 23 22.45 -2.93 -8.38
CA MET A 23 23.04 -3.41 -7.12
C MET A 23 22.87 -4.92 -6.90
N GLY A 24 22.04 -5.60 -7.69
CA GLY A 24 21.75 -7.02 -7.52
C GLY A 24 21.07 -7.33 -6.17
N THR A 25 21.60 -8.29 -5.42
CA THR A 25 21.05 -8.67 -4.09
C THR A 25 21.28 -7.60 -3.03
N ALA A 26 22.36 -6.80 -3.15
CA ALA A 26 22.66 -5.73 -2.20
C ALA A 26 21.60 -4.61 -2.18
N ALA A 27 20.72 -4.58 -3.18
CA ALA A 27 19.60 -3.63 -3.30
C ALA A 27 18.65 -3.67 -2.08
N THR A 28 18.57 -4.81 -1.39
CA THR A 28 17.76 -5.05 -0.17
C THR A 28 18.60 -5.15 1.10
N GLU A 29 19.85 -4.67 1.10
CA GLU A 29 20.77 -4.83 2.24
C GLU A 29 21.38 -3.51 2.71
N ARG A 30 21.59 -2.54 1.80
CA ARG A 30 22.32 -1.30 2.08
C ARG A 30 21.92 -0.15 1.16
N GLU A 31 22.36 1.05 1.48
CA GLU A 31 22.31 2.21 0.60
C GLU A 31 23.18 2.00 -0.66
N ALA A 32 22.85 2.71 -1.75
CA ALA A 32 23.64 2.70 -2.97
C ALA A 32 24.96 3.46 -2.78
N THR A 33 26.03 3.00 -3.43
CA THR A 33 27.27 3.78 -3.57
C THR A 33 27.08 4.90 -4.59
N ALA A 34 28.04 5.85 -4.64
CA ALA A 34 28.01 6.92 -5.63
C ALA A 34 28.02 6.39 -7.08
N ASP A 35 28.83 5.36 -7.37
CA ASP A 35 28.90 4.75 -8.71
C ASP A 35 27.61 4.02 -9.07
N GLU A 36 26.97 3.36 -8.09
CA GLU A 36 25.67 2.72 -8.29
C GLU A 36 24.57 3.75 -8.52
N LEU A 37 24.58 4.88 -7.81
CA LEU A 37 23.64 5.98 -8.04
C LEU A 37 23.79 6.54 -9.46
N LEU A 38 25.02 6.79 -9.92
CA LEU A 38 25.27 7.24 -11.28
C LEU A 38 24.75 6.24 -12.33
N ALA A 39 24.97 4.94 -12.10
CA ALA A 39 24.46 3.89 -12.97
C ALA A 39 22.91 3.83 -12.97
N MET A 40 22.26 4.07 -11.83
CA MET A 40 20.80 4.13 -11.76
C MET A 40 20.24 5.38 -12.46
N GLN A 41 20.90 6.53 -12.35
CA GLN A 41 20.53 7.74 -13.08
C GLN A 41 20.62 7.52 -14.59
N GLU A 42 21.66 6.85 -15.07
CA GLU A 42 21.80 6.51 -16.49
C GLU A 42 20.71 5.54 -16.95
N LEU A 43 20.44 4.49 -16.16
CA LEU A 43 19.37 3.54 -16.49
C LEU A 43 17.97 4.20 -16.46
N LEU A 44 17.75 5.15 -15.56
CA LEU A 44 16.54 5.97 -15.52
C LEU A 44 16.42 6.81 -16.79
N ARG A 45 17.49 7.49 -17.22
CA ARG A 45 17.54 8.26 -18.46
C ARG A 45 17.15 7.40 -19.66
N LEU A 46 17.75 6.22 -19.81
CA LEU A 46 17.42 5.26 -20.86
C LEU A 46 15.93 4.85 -20.82
N GLY A 47 15.38 4.65 -19.62
CA GLY A 47 13.97 4.32 -19.44
C GLY A 47 13.02 5.46 -19.86
N LEU A 48 13.39 6.71 -19.59
CA LEU A 48 12.64 7.89 -20.00
C LEU A 48 12.73 8.11 -21.52
N GLU A 49 13.93 7.98 -22.11
CA GLU A 49 14.15 8.04 -23.56
C GLU A 49 13.35 6.96 -24.32
N ALA A 50 13.16 5.80 -23.70
CA ALA A 50 12.35 4.71 -24.24
C ALA A 50 10.82 4.95 -24.12
N GLY A 51 10.38 6.08 -23.55
CA GLY A 51 8.97 6.45 -23.40
C GLY A 51 8.40 6.25 -21.99
N GLY A 52 9.24 6.09 -20.97
CA GLY A 52 8.80 6.09 -19.58
C GLY A 52 8.16 7.44 -19.20
N LEU A 53 6.97 7.40 -18.60
CA LEU A 53 6.20 8.59 -18.22
C LEU A 53 6.72 9.29 -16.95
N GLY A 54 7.86 8.84 -16.41
CA GLY A 54 8.46 9.37 -15.20
C GLY A 54 8.96 8.28 -14.27
N PHE A 55 8.97 8.56 -12.97
CA PHE A 55 9.66 7.77 -11.95
C PHE A 55 8.73 7.41 -10.80
N SER A 56 8.89 6.21 -10.23
CA SER A 56 8.09 5.77 -9.08
C SER A 56 8.95 5.17 -7.98
N SER A 57 8.65 5.53 -6.73
CA SER A 57 9.36 5.06 -5.54
C SER A 57 8.42 4.89 -4.34
N SER A 58 8.89 4.27 -3.27
CA SER A 58 8.16 4.16 -2.01
C SER A 58 9.10 3.99 -0.82
N TRP A 59 8.74 4.63 0.28
CA TRP A 59 9.26 4.41 1.63
C TRP A 59 8.24 3.77 2.58
N SER A 60 7.04 3.43 2.08
CA SER A 60 5.98 2.82 2.89
C SER A 60 6.44 1.52 3.56
N ARG A 61 6.17 1.40 4.86
CA ARG A 61 6.50 0.21 5.66
C ARG A 61 5.78 -1.07 5.21
N THR A 62 4.66 -0.93 4.50
CA THR A 62 3.88 -2.05 3.94
C THR A 62 4.40 -2.55 2.61
N HIS A 63 5.41 -1.92 2.02
CA HIS A 63 6.00 -2.41 0.79
C HIS A 63 7.18 -3.32 1.14
N ASN A 64 6.89 -4.62 1.15
CA ASN A 64 7.84 -5.70 1.37
C ASN A 64 7.89 -6.60 0.12
N ASP A 65 9.02 -7.26 -0.09
CA ASP A 65 9.16 -8.28 -1.14
C ASP A 65 8.52 -9.61 -0.70
N PRO A 66 8.42 -10.62 -1.59
CA PRO A 66 7.81 -11.92 -1.25
C PRO A 66 8.50 -12.69 -0.11
N PHE A 67 9.70 -12.27 0.30
CA PHE A 67 10.45 -12.87 1.41
C PHE A 67 10.38 -12.02 2.68
N GLY A 68 9.58 -10.94 2.69
CA GLY A 68 9.37 -10.08 3.84
C GLY A 68 10.41 -8.99 4.03
N ASN A 69 11.41 -8.91 3.14
CA ASN A 69 12.39 -7.84 3.21
C ASN A 69 11.77 -6.54 2.71
N MET A 70 12.25 -5.41 3.20
CA MET A 70 11.84 -4.12 2.67
C MET A 70 12.12 -4.10 1.15
N VAL A 71 11.17 -3.61 0.34
CA VAL A 71 11.47 -3.46 -1.10
C VAL A 71 12.69 -2.56 -1.30
N PRO A 72 13.51 -2.78 -2.34
CA PRO A 72 14.78 -2.09 -2.51
C PRO A 72 14.71 -0.56 -2.35
N SER A 73 13.66 0.09 -2.87
CA SER A 73 13.50 1.55 -2.78
C SER A 73 13.49 2.11 -1.35
N ARG A 74 13.15 1.30 -0.35
CA ARG A 74 13.11 1.70 1.06
C ARG A 74 14.49 1.81 1.71
N TYR A 75 15.52 1.20 1.11
CA TYR A 75 16.91 1.34 1.54
C TYR A 75 17.59 2.59 0.96
N ALA A 76 16.92 3.31 0.05
CA ALA A 76 17.47 4.54 -0.48
C ALA A 76 17.42 5.66 0.55
N ASN A 77 18.49 6.44 0.64
CA ASN A 77 18.50 7.66 1.44
C ASN A 77 17.83 8.83 0.68
N ARG A 78 17.65 9.96 1.36
CA ARG A 78 17.05 11.17 0.77
C ARG A 78 17.81 11.64 -0.47
N SER A 79 19.14 11.67 -0.41
CA SER A 79 19.99 12.19 -1.50
C SER A 79 19.84 11.36 -2.77
N GLU A 80 19.73 10.04 -2.64
CA GLU A 80 19.46 9.14 -3.76
C GLU A 80 18.12 9.45 -4.43
N LEU A 81 17.04 9.64 -3.66
CA LEU A 81 15.74 10.01 -4.22
C LEU A 81 15.78 11.34 -4.97
N ILE A 82 16.42 12.35 -4.39
CA ILE A 82 16.55 13.67 -5.01
C ILE A 82 17.37 13.56 -6.30
N ALA A 83 18.53 12.90 -6.27
CA ALA A 83 19.39 12.73 -7.45
C ALA A 83 18.71 11.97 -8.59
N LEU A 84 17.87 10.97 -8.29
CA LEU A 84 17.07 10.30 -9.31
C LEU A 84 15.96 11.22 -9.85
N CYS A 85 15.35 12.05 -9.00
CA CYS A 85 14.38 13.05 -9.43
C CYS A 85 15.01 14.11 -10.33
N GLU A 86 16.24 14.56 -10.07
CA GLU A 86 16.96 15.51 -10.93
C GLU A 86 17.10 15.02 -12.38
N VAL A 87 17.19 13.70 -12.63
CA VAL A 87 17.22 13.17 -14.00
C VAL A 87 15.97 13.54 -14.80
N LEU A 88 14.81 13.67 -14.13
CA LEU A 88 13.55 13.99 -14.80
C LEU A 88 13.50 15.45 -15.28
N SER A 89 14.33 16.35 -14.76
CA SER A 89 14.30 17.77 -15.17
C SER A 89 14.70 17.96 -16.63
N ASP A 90 15.41 16.98 -17.21
CA ASP A 90 15.79 16.97 -18.62
C ASP A 90 14.65 16.47 -19.54
N PHE A 91 13.52 16.03 -18.97
CA PHE A 91 12.43 15.34 -19.68
C PHE A 91 11.06 15.99 -19.42
N ASP A 92 10.56 16.72 -20.43
CA ASP A 92 9.24 17.33 -20.40
C ASP A 92 8.11 16.30 -20.27
N GLY A 93 7.07 16.66 -19.52
CA GLY A 93 5.85 15.86 -19.41
C GLY A 93 5.96 14.61 -18.53
N THR A 94 7.06 14.46 -17.78
CA THR A 94 7.23 13.38 -16.81
C THR A 94 6.48 13.67 -15.50
N SER A 95 6.25 12.62 -14.70
CA SER A 95 5.71 12.77 -13.34
C SER A 95 6.33 11.80 -12.34
N ILE A 96 6.37 12.19 -11.07
CA ILE A 96 6.83 11.33 -9.99
C ILE A 96 5.62 10.66 -9.34
N GLU A 97 5.78 9.40 -8.94
CA GLU A 97 4.91 8.76 -7.96
C GLU A 97 5.69 8.37 -6.72
N PHE A 98 5.20 8.76 -5.55
CA PHE A 98 5.86 8.43 -4.30
C PHE A 98 4.87 8.13 -3.18
N ILE A 99 5.15 7.08 -2.41
CA ILE A 99 4.42 6.76 -1.18
C ILE A 99 5.41 6.90 -0.02
N PRO A 100 5.39 8.04 0.72
CA PRO A 100 6.34 8.28 1.80
C PRO A 100 6.09 7.40 3.02
N ALA A 101 4.82 7.22 3.39
CA ALA A 101 4.38 6.50 4.57
C ALA A 101 2.88 6.15 4.49
N LEU A 102 2.41 5.29 5.40
CA LEU A 102 0.99 5.15 5.72
C LEU A 102 0.62 6.02 6.92
N GLY A 103 -0.67 6.34 7.06
CA GLY A 103 -1.15 7.19 8.15
C GLY A 103 -0.84 8.68 7.90
N PRO A 104 -0.85 9.52 8.96
CA PRO A 104 -0.56 10.95 8.86
C PRO A 104 0.84 11.23 8.28
N PHE A 105 0.99 12.34 7.57
CA PHE A 105 2.31 12.77 7.11
C PHE A 105 2.97 13.67 8.15
N GLU A 106 4.14 13.26 8.61
CA GLU A 106 5.04 14.13 9.36
C GLU A 106 5.71 15.14 8.42
N GLN A 107 6.26 16.20 9.00
CA GLN A 107 6.87 17.31 8.27
C GLN A 107 7.96 16.84 7.28
N TRP A 108 8.79 15.87 7.68
CA TRP A 108 9.87 15.35 6.81
C TRP A 108 9.33 14.74 5.51
N ALA A 109 8.16 14.10 5.55
CA ALA A 109 7.55 13.44 4.40
C ALA A 109 7.04 14.46 3.40
N MET A 110 6.38 15.52 3.90
CA MET A 110 5.91 16.63 3.08
C MET A 110 7.10 17.40 2.46
N ASP A 111 8.14 17.65 3.24
CA ASP A 111 9.37 18.27 2.76
C ASP A 111 10.11 17.42 1.74
N LEU A 112 10.14 16.10 1.90
CA LEU A 112 10.72 15.19 0.91
C LEU A 112 9.96 15.26 -0.41
N MET A 113 8.64 15.13 -0.38
CA MET A 113 7.82 15.20 -1.59
C MET A 113 7.98 16.54 -2.32
N ALA A 114 8.03 17.64 -1.57
CA ALA A 114 8.27 18.97 -2.13
C ALA A 114 9.64 19.03 -2.83
N ASP A 115 10.71 18.61 -2.15
CA ASP A 115 12.06 18.66 -2.71
C ASP A 115 12.23 17.73 -3.91
N MET A 116 11.61 16.54 -3.90
CA MET A 116 11.57 15.63 -5.05
C MET A 116 10.90 16.28 -6.27
N SER A 117 9.75 16.93 -6.07
CA SER A 117 9.04 17.61 -7.16
C SER A 117 9.83 18.80 -7.71
N VAL A 118 10.48 19.59 -6.84
CA VAL A 118 11.35 20.70 -7.25
C VAL A 118 12.54 20.19 -8.06
N ALA A 119 13.23 19.17 -7.56
CA ALA A 119 14.39 18.57 -8.23
C ALA A 119 14.05 18.05 -9.63
N ALA A 120 12.88 17.42 -9.79
CA ALA A 120 12.45 16.91 -11.08
C ALA A 120 11.85 17.95 -12.02
N ASN A 121 11.58 19.17 -11.55
CA ASN A 121 10.75 20.16 -12.26
C ASN A 121 9.43 19.54 -12.80
N SER A 122 8.86 18.60 -12.04
CA SER A 122 7.74 17.77 -12.46
C SER A 122 6.77 17.52 -11.28
N PRO A 123 5.48 17.31 -11.56
CA PRO A 123 4.51 17.03 -10.51
C PRO A 123 4.77 15.67 -9.86
N LEU A 124 4.60 15.61 -8.54
CA LEU A 124 4.61 14.39 -7.76
C LEU A 124 3.19 14.04 -7.32
N ASN A 125 2.76 12.82 -7.63
CA ASN A 125 1.54 12.24 -7.06
C ASN A 125 1.86 11.27 -5.91
N TRP A 126 1.09 11.34 -4.83
CA TRP A 126 1.12 10.34 -3.76
C TRP A 126 -0.21 9.62 -3.63
N ASN A 127 -0.14 8.33 -3.35
CA ASN A 127 -1.29 7.42 -3.38
C ASN A 127 -1.46 6.72 -2.02
N VAL A 128 -2.67 6.33 -1.60
CA VAL A 128 -3.99 6.79 -2.06
C VAL A 128 -4.70 7.51 -0.91
N LEU A 129 -5.32 8.64 -1.22
CA LEU A 129 -6.13 9.42 -0.29
C LEU A 129 -7.57 8.91 -0.29
N ASN A 130 -7.91 8.12 0.72
CA ASN A 130 -9.28 7.68 0.99
C ASN A 130 -9.99 8.68 1.92
N ILE A 131 -11.13 9.20 1.46
CA ILE A 131 -11.91 10.23 2.18
C ILE A 131 -13.32 9.71 2.46
N ASN A 132 -13.75 9.91 3.70
CA ASN A 132 -15.13 9.85 4.15
C ASN A 132 -15.35 10.96 5.21
N ALA A 133 -16.57 11.08 5.74
CA ALA A 133 -16.88 12.14 6.71
C ALA A 133 -15.99 12.10 7.96
N ARG A 134 -15.54 10.91 8.38
CA ARG A 134 -14.68 10.74 9.57
C ARG A 134 -13.22 11.09 9.31
N THR A 135 -12.72 10.87 8.09
CA THR A 135 -11.31 11.07 7.73
C THR A 135 -11.03 12.41 7.04
N LEU A 136 -12.05 13.24 6.81
CA LEU A 136 -11.94 14.50 6.07
C LEU A 136 -10.85 15.43 6.64
N ASP A 137 -10.83 15.66 7.96
CA ASP A 137 -9.86 16.55 8.59
C ASP A 137 -8.42 16.03 8.47
N GLU A 138 -8.22 14.73 8.66
CA GLU A 138 -6.92 14.08 8.46
C GLU A 138 -6.49 14.15 6.99
N GLY A 139 -7.43 13.97 6.07
CA GLY A 139 -7.20 14.11 4.64
C GLY A 139 -6.77 15.51 4.26
N LYS A 140 -7.43 16.55 4.78
CA LYS A 140 -7.06 17.96 4.56
C LYS A 140 -5.66 18.27 5.05
N LYS A 141 -5.26 17.74 6.22
CA LYS A 141 -3.88 17.88 6.71
C LYS A 141 -2.86 17.26 5.76
N LYS A 142 -3.15 16.10 5.17
CA LYS A 142 -2.25 15.51 4.15
C LYS A 142 -2.15 16.34 2.87
N LEU A 143 -3.22 17.06 2.50
CA LEU A 143 -3.20 17.96 1.34
C LEU A 143 -2.26 19.16 1.54
N GLU A 144 -1.91 19.53 2.78
CA GLU A 144 -0.91 20.59 3.07
C GLU A 144 0.46 20.30 2.44
N ALA A 145 0.77 19.03 2.11
CA ALA A 145 1.93 18.67 1.31
C ALA A 145 1.98 19.42 -0.04
N GLY A 146 0.81 19.70 -0.65
CA GLY A 146 0.69 20.50 -1.85
C GLY A 146 1.06 21.97 -1.63
N ASP A 147 0.71 22.54 -0.48
CA ASP A 147 1.04 23.92 -0.13
C ASP A 147 2.54 24.08 0.14
N ILE A 148 3.12 23.12 0.87
CA ILE A 148 4.56 23.08 1.13
C ILE A 148 5.33 22.98 -0.20
N ALA A 149 4.90 22.11 -1.11
CA ALA A 149 5.51 22.01 -2.44
C ALA A 149 5.39 23.32 -3.22
N ALA A 150 4.20 23.92 -3.27
CA ALA A 150 3.98 25.19 -3.97
C ALA A 150 4.87 26.32 -3.41
N SER A 151 5.07 26.37 -2.08
CA SER A 151 5.95 27.36 -1.43
C SER A 151 7.42 27.25 -1.86
N LYS A 152 7.86 26.07 -2.30
CA LYS A 152 9.21 25.80 -2.83
C LYS A 152 9.29 25.81 -4.36
N GLY A 153 8.19 26.08 -5.06
CA GLY A 153 8.11 26.03 -6.53
C GLY A 153 7.87 24.63 -7.11
N GLY A 154 7.56 23.63 -6.28
CA GLY A 154 7.17 22.29 -6.70
C GLY A 154 5.65 22.12 -6.79
N LYS A 155 5.20 20.92 -7.16
CA LYS A 155 3.79 20.55 -7.27
C LYS A 155 3.56 19.13 -6.75
N VAL A 156 2.91 19.02 -5.59
CA VAL A 156 2.50 17.75 -5.00
C VAL A 156 0.99 17.63 -5.05
N ILE A 157 0.49 16.49 -5.53
CA ILE A 157 -0.95 16.22 -5.73
C ILE A 157 -1.30 14.88 -5.08
N ALA A 158 -2.38 14.83 -4.33
CA ALA A 158 -2.95 13.58 -3.82
C ALA A 158 -3.72 12.85 -4.92
N LEU A 159 -3.51 11.54 -5.08
CA LEU A 159 -4.44 10.70 -5.82
C LEU A 159 -5.54 10.21 -4.88
N THR A 160 -6.79 10.50 -5.20
CA THR A 160 -7.96 10.08 -4.43
C THR A 160 -8.87 9.20 -5.27
N VAL A 161 -9.58 8.28 -4.62
CA VAL A 161 -10.51 7.35 -5.27
C VAL A 161 -11.94 7.87 -5.22
N PRO A 162 -12.77 7.53 -6.23
CA PRO A 162 -14.15 7.99 -6.28
C PRO A 162 -15.10 7.22 -5.36
N MET A 163 -14.61 6.16 -4.70
CA MET A 163 -15.41 5.17 -3.97
C MET A 163 -14.73 4.72 -2.68
N THR A 164 -15.49 4.16 -1.74
CA THR A 164 -14.92 3.43 -0.60
C THR A 164 -14.25 2.17 -1.14
N LEU A 165 -13.04 1.90 -0.67
CA LEU A 165 -12.36 0.65 -0.97
C LEU A 165 -12.77 -0.40 0.04
N GLY A 166 -13.37 -1.48 -0.44
CA GLY A 166 -13.54 -2.70 0.34
C GLY A 166 -12.16 -3.24 0.71
N LEU A 167 -12.02 -3.72 1.94
CA LEU A 167 -10.82 -4.42 2.36
C LEU A 167 -11.03 -5.90 2.08
N HIS A 168 -10.16 -6.54 1.31
CA HIS A 168 -10.19 -7.98 1.06
C HIS A 168 -8.90 -8.61 1.59
N LEU A 169 -9.05 -9.57 2.50
CA LEU A 169 -7.98 -10.26 3.20
C LEU A 169 -8.11 -11.77 2.99
N ASN A 170 -6.98 -12.44 3.07
CA ASN A 170 -6.86 -13.87 3.32
C ASN A 170 -5.49 -14.14 3.97
N PHE A 171 -5.33 -15.28 4.63
CA PHE A 171 -4.06 -15.63 5.28
C PHE A 171 -3.00 -16.17 4.30
N LEU A 172 -3.34 -16.38 3.02
CA LEU A 172 -2.38 -16.80 1.99
C LEU A 172 -1.52 -15.64 1.48
N GLY A 173 -2.16 -14.60 0.95
CA GLY A 173 -1.52 -13.44 0.34
C GLY A 173 -1.11 -12.37 1.35
N GLY A 174 -1.79 -12.28 2.50
CA GLY A 174 -1.34 -11.51 3.67
C GLY A 174 -1.20 -10.00 3.50
N PHE A 175 -1.63 -9.43 2.38
CA PHE A 175 -1.58 -7.98 2.14
C PHE A 175 -2.30 -7.24 3.27
N VAL A 176 -1.64 -6.23 3.85
CA VAL A 176 -2.07 -5.45 5.04
C VAL A 176 -1.87 -6.18 6.37
N LEU A 177 -2.04 -7.50 6.41
CA LEU A 177 -1.85 -8.30 7.63
C LEU A 177 -0.39 -8.36 8.07
N ASP A 178 0.55 -8.36 7.12
CA ASP A 178 2.00 -8.35 7.35
C ASP A 178 2.53 -7.10 8.07
N ALA A 179 1.68 -6.08 8.23
CA ALA A 179 2.02 -4.85 8.93
C ALA A 179 1.40 -4.75 10.34
N LEU A 180 0.70 -5.80 10.79
CA LEU A 180 0.42 -6.00 12.21
C LEU A 180 1.72 -6.44 12.92
N PRO A 181 1.93 -6.10 14.20
CA PRO A 181 3.14 -6.48 14.92
C PRO A 181 3.40 -7.99 14.85
N GLU A 182 4.62 -8.42 14.52
CA GLU A 182 5.06 -9.82 14.40
C GLU A 182 4.33 -10.70 13.36
N TRP A 183 3.32 -10.16 12.66
CA TRP A 183 2.57 -10.92 11.67
C TRP A 183 3.34 -11.15 10.37
N GLU A 184 4.37 -10.36 10.08
CA GLU A 184 5.27 -10.62 8.95
C GLU A 184 5.86 -12.04 9.04
N ASN A 185 6.25 -12.46 10.24
CA ASN A 185 6.85 -13.77 10.49
C ASN A 185 5.86 -14.92 10.24
N PHE A 186 4.56 -14.67 10.41
CA PHE A 186 3.49 -15.62 10.12
C PHE A 186 3.12 -15.61 8.63
N ILE A 187 2.93 -14.43 8.02
CA ILE A 187 2.48 -14.27 6.64
C ILE A 187 3.48 -14.83 5.62
N LEU A 188 4.78 -14.86 5.94
CA LEU A 188 5.82 -15.36 5.03
C LEU A 188 6.00 -16.88 5.04
N LYS A 189 5.37 -17.58 6.00
CA LYS A 189 5.46 -19.03 6.13
C LYS A 189 4.74 -19.77 5.00
N SER A 190 5.09 -21.03 4.79
CA SER A 190 4.36 -21.89 3.86
C SER A 190 2.90 -22.07 4.31
N ARG A 191 2.05 -22.52 3.39
CA ARG A 191 0.65 -22.83 3.73
C ARG A 191 0.59 -23.84 4.88
N GLU A 192 1.42 -24.88 4.82
CA GLU A 192 1.49 -25.95 5.81
C GLU A 192 1.91 -25.42 7.18
N GLU A 193 2.95 -24.59 7.23
CA GLU A 193 3.43 -23.97 8.48
C GLU A 193 2.39 -23.03 9.09
N LYS A 194 1.70 -22.23 8.25
CA LYS A 194 0.61 -21.36 8.72
C LYS A 194 -0.52 -22.18 9.32
N MET A 195 -0.93 -23.26 8.65
CA MET A 195 -1.96 -24.17 9.18
C MET A 195 -1.54 -24.80 10.51
N GLN A 196 -0.26 -25.18 10.67
CA GLN A 196 0.24 -25.72 11.93
C GLN A 196 0.16 -24.70 13.07
N ILE A 197 0.58 -23.46 12.83
CA ILE A 197 0.50 -22.38 13.83
C ILE A 197 -0.94 -22.09 14.21
N LEU A 198 -1.82 -21.99 13.22
CA LEU A 198 -3.24 -21.71 13.46
C LEU A 198 -3.98 -22.87 14.15
N SER A 199 -3.50 -24.10 14.00
CA SER A 199 -4.06 -25.29 14.67
C SER A 199 -3.60 -25.43 16.12
N ASP A 200 -2.53 -24.74 16.52
CA ASP A 200 -2.03 -24.71 17.89
C ASP A 200 -2.71 -23.59 18.69
N GLU A 201 -3.38 -23.96 19.79
CA GLU A 201 -4.18 -23.02 20.58
C GLU A 201 -3.34 -21.92 21.25
N ASP A 202 -2.11 -22.22 21.65
CA ASP A 202 -1.23 -21.25 22.29
C ASP A 202 -0.61 -20.31 21.24
N ALA A 203 -0.16 -20.86 20.11
CA ALA A 203 0.45 -20.08 19.04
C ALA A 203 -0.56 -19.15 18.35
N ARG A 204 -1.80 -19.61 18.10
CA ARG A 204 -2.83 -18.74 17.51
C ARG A 204 -3.28 -17.65 18.47
N ARG A 205 -3.25 -17.89 19.79
CA ARG A 205 -3.56 -16.87 20.80
C ARG A 205 -2.46 -15.82 20.86
N GLU A 206 -1.20 -16.24 20.88
CA GLU A 206 -0.05 -15.33 20.83
C GLU A 206 -0.07 -14.46 19.56
N LEU A 207 -0.42 -15.05 18.41
CA LEU A 207 -0.57 -14.31 17.15
C LEU A 207 -1.66 -13.23 17.23
N ASP A 208 -2.80 -13.51 17.88
CA ASP A 208 -3.83 -12.49 18.10
C ASP A 208 -3.37 -11.43 19.10
N ASP A 209 -2.70 -11.81 20.19
CA ASP A 209 -2.17 -10.87 21.17
C ASP A 209 -1.26 -9.82 20.50
N PHE A 210 -0.44 -10.22 19.53
CA PHE A 210 0.35 -9.29 18.72
C PHE A 210 -0.51 -8.38 17.83
N ALA A 211 -1.54 -8.93 17.17
CA ALA A 211 -2.48 -8.15 16.35
C ALA A 211 -3.28 -7.12 17.18
N GLN A 212 -3.53 -7.42 18.46
CA GLN A 212 -4.28 -6.55 19.36
C GLN A 212 -3.43 -5.40 19.95
N GLN A 213 -2.11 -5.35 19.72
CA GLN A 213 -1.25 -4.26 20.19
C GLN A 213 -1.51 -2.93 19.45
N ASP A 214 -1.27 -1.81 20.13
CA ASP A 214 -1.44 -0.48 19.54
C ASP A 214 -0.55 -0.28 18.31
N GLY A 215 -1.14 0.22 17.23
CA GLY A 215 -0.41 0.51 15.99
C GLY A 215 -1.29 1.10 14.90
N PRO A 216 -0.70 1.63 13.81
CA PRO A 216 -1.44 2.30 12.73
C PRO A 216 -2.52 1.45 12.05
N LEU A 217 -2.40 0.12 12.13
CA LEU A 217 -3.31 -0.85 11.49
C LEU A 217 -4.09 -1.70 12.50
N ARG A 218 -4.13 -1.32 13.79
CA ARG A 218 -4.85 -2.05 14.84
C ARG A 218 -6.33 -2.32 14.52
N ASN A 219 -6.97 -1.44 13.75
CA ASN A 219 -8.36 -1.62 13.30
C ASN A 219 -8.55 -2.80 12.33
N VAL A 220 -7.49 -3.26 11.66
CA VAL A 220 -7.53 -4.46 10.81
C VAL A 220 -7.82 -5.69 11.67
N ALA A 221 -7.26 -5.75 12.87
CA ALA A 221 -7.43 -6.82 13.85
C ALA A 221 -8.78 -6.78 14.61
N HIS A 222 -9.71 -5.89 14.24
CA HIS A 222 -11.11 -6.01 14.66
C HIS A 222 -11.78 -7.16 13.91
N TRP A 223 -11.45 -8.40 14.29
CA TRP A 223 -11.85 -9.61 13.57
C TRP A 223 -13.37 -9.75 13.50
N GLY A 224 -14.08 -9.55 14.60
CA GLY A 224 -15.55 -9.66 14.62
C GLY A 224 -16.27 -8.72 13.66
N ALA A 225 -15.68 -7.57 13.32
CA ALA A 225 -16.24 -6.60 12.39
C ALA A 225 -16.02 -6.96 10.92
N LYS A 226 -15.27 -8.03 10.61
CA LYS A 226 -15.04 -8.48 9.24
C LYS A 226 -16.21 -9.34 8.76
N THR A 227 -16.48 -9.29 7.47
CA THR A 227 -17.48 -10.10 6.77
C THR A 227 -16.78 -11.18 5.96
N ILE A 228 -17.35 -12.38 5.91
CA ILE A 228 -16.89 -13.46 5.03
C ILE A 228 -17.40 -13.20 3.60
N PHE A 229 -16.51 -13.14 2.62
CA PHE A 229 -16.84 -12.94 1.21
C PHE A 229 -16.81 -14.23 0.40
N HIS A 230 -15.90 -15.13 0.74
CA HIS A 230 -15.73 -16.40 0.04
C HIS A 230 -15.23 -17.46 1.01
N THR A 231 -15.71 -18.68 0.82
CA THR A 231 -15.28 -19.89 1.54
C THR A 231 -15.06 -21.03 0.56
N LYS A 232 -14.25 -22.01 0.96
CA LYS A 232 -13.91 -23.19 0.14
C LYS A 232 -14.61 -24.46 0.63
N ALA A 233 -14.64 -24.66 1.95
CA ALA A 233 -15.23 -25.83 2.58
C ALA A 233 -16.77 -25.76 2.53
N PRO A 234 -17.48 -26.84 2.13
CA PRO A 234 -18.93 -26.84 2.05
C PRO A 234 -19.64 -26.48 3.36
N GLU A 235 -19.06 -26.84 4.51
CA GLU A 235 -19.59 -26.51 5.84
C GLU A 235 -19.61 -25.00 6.13
N ASN A 236 -18.77 -24.22 5.45
CA ASN A 236 -18.65 -22.78 5.64
C ASN A 236 -19.51 -21.97 4.65
N GLU A 237 -20.15 -22.61 3.66
CA GLU A 237 -20.92 -21.90 2.61
C GLU A 237 -22.01 -20.98 3.19
N GLY A 238 -22.64 -21.40 4.29
CA GLY A 238 -23.66 -20.62 5.00
C GLY A 238 -23.16 -19.37 5.73
N TYR A 239 -21.84 -19.15 5.79
CA TYR A 239 -21.23 -18.00 6.44
C TYR A 239 -20.98 -16.82 5.49
N ILE A 240 -21.09 -17.03 4.17
CA ILE A 240 -20.89 -15.96 3.19
C ILE A 240 -21.89 -14.82 3.43
N GLY A 241 -21.37 -13.59 3.52
CA GLY A 241 -22.14 -12.38 3.79
C GLY A 241 -22.39 -12.10 5.27
N LYS A 242 -22.08 -13.03 6.18
CA LYS A 242 -22.16 -12.81 7.63
C LYS A 242 -20.88 -12.18 8.16
N THR A 243 -21.02 -11.40 9.22
CA THR A 243 -19.89 -10.94 10.02
C THR A 243 -19.33 -12.09 10.85
N ILE A 244 -18.03 -12.04 11.13
CA ILE A 244 -17.36 -13.02 12.00
C ILE A 244 -17.97 -12.98 13.40
N TYR A 245 -18.42 -11.81 13.86
CA TYR A 245 -19.15 -11.69 15.12
C TYR A 245 -20.45 -12.52 15.13
N GLU A 246 -21.30 -12.38 14.10
CA GLU A 246 -22.55 -13.16 14.01
C GLU A 246 -22.28 -14.66 13.99
N ILE A 247 -21.26 -15.10 13.25
CA ILE A 247 -20.87 -16.53 13.20
C ILE A 247 -20.34 -16.99 14.56
N SER A 248 -19.57 -16.13 15.25
CA SER A 248 -19.00 -16.46 16.56
C SER A 248 -20.07 -16.66 17.64
N GLU A 249 -21.17 -15.91 17.57
CA GLU A 249 -22.34 -16.09 18.44
C GLU A 249 -23.08 -17.40 18.13
N GLU A 250 -23.18 -17.80 16.86
CA GLU A 250 -23.81 -19.06 16.45
C GLU A 250 -23.02 -20.29 16.93
N VAL A 251 -21.68 -20.24 16.87
CA VAL A 251 -20.79 -21.37 17.20
C VAL A 251 -20.26 -21.35 18.64
N GLY A 252 -20.48 -20.26 19.39
CA GLY A 252 -20.08 -20.11 20.79
C GLY A 252 -18.57 -20.00 21.02
N LYS A 253 -17.85 -19.33 20.12
CA LYS A 253 -16.39 -19.11 20.20
C LYS A 253 -16.05 -17.62 20.14
N SER A 254 -14.79 -17.27 20.38
CA SER A 254 -14.33 -15.89 20.15
C SER A 254 -14.33 -15.57 18.64
N PRO A 255 -14.47 -14.30 18.22
CA PRO A 255 -14.38 -13.94 16.81
C PRO A 255 -13.05 -14.37 16.15
N TRP A 256 -11.94 -14.33 16.89
CA TRP A 256 -10.65 -14.79 16.39
C TRP A 256 -10.65 -16.29 16.15
N ASP A 257 -11.03 -17.10 17.14
CA ASP A 257 -11.07 -18.56 17.00
C ASP A 257 -12.03 -18.99 15.89
N THR A 258 -13.19 -18.32 15.78
CA THR A 258 -14.14 -18.56 14.68
C THR A 258 -13.50 -18.31 13.31
N LEU A 259 -12.80 -17.18 13.14
CA LEU A 259 -12.09 -16.88 11.89
C LEU A 259 -11.02 -17.94 11.59
N VAL A 260 -10.23 -18.32 12.59
CA VAL A 260 -9.16 -19.31 12.44
C VAL A 260 -9.72 -20.67 12.02
N ASP A 261 -10.80 -21.13 12.66
CA ASP A 261 -11.41 -22.42 12.33
C ASP A 261 -11.96 -22.43 10.89
N ILE A 262 -12.64 -21.35 10.47
CA ILE A 262 -13.11 -21.18 9.08
C ILE A 262 -11.92 -21.22 8.12
N ALA A 263 -10.87 -20.45 8.42
CA ALA A 263 -9.68 -20.37 7.59
C ALA A 263 -8.96 -21.72 7.47
N ILE A 264 -8.83 -22.50 8.55
CA ILE A 264 -8.23 -23.83 8.52
C ILE A 264 -9.07 -24.78 7.65
N ALA A 265 -10.40 -24.79 7.83
CA ALA A 265 -11.29 -25.63 7.04
C ALA A 265 -11.20 -25.31 5.54
N ASP A 266 -11.01 -24.03 5.20
CA ASP A 266 -10.82 -23.58 3.82
C ASP A 266 -9.38 -23.67 3.31
N GLU A 267 -8.45 -24.30 4.05
CA GLU A 267 -7.02 -24.34 3.71
C GLU A 267 -6.40 -22.95 3.48
N LEU A 268 -6.87 -21.94 4.23
CA LEU A 268 -6.50 -20.52 4.18
C LEU A 268 -7.03 -19.74 2.96
N GLU A 269 -7.93 -20.35 2.16
CA GLU A 269 -8.53 -19.73 0.98
C GLU A 269 -9.80 -18.92 1.29
N THR A 270 -10.20 -18.81 2.56
CA THR A 270 -11.26 -17.90 3.00
C THR A 270 -10.91 -16.47 2.62
N SER A 271 -11.83 -15.78 1.94
CA SER A 271 -11.76 -14.33 1.77
C SER A 271 -12.66 -13.65 2.77
N PHE A 272 -12.12 -12.70 3.51
CA PHE A 272 -12.86 -11.92 4.50
C PHE A 272 -12.38 -10.47 4.48
N GLY A 273 -13.13 -9.56 5.09
CA GLY A 273 -12.71 -8.17 5.12
C GLY A 273 -13.81 -7.18 5.47
N ASN A 274 -13.65 -5.93 5.04
CA ASN A 274 -14.68 -4.91 5.23
C ASN A 274 -15.43 -4.76 3.90
N PRO A 275 -16.76 -5.00 3.86
CA PRO A 275 -17.53 -4.74 2.66
C PRO A 275 -17.52 -3.25 2.33
N VAL A 276 -17.89 -2.93 1.10
CA VAL A 276 -18.29 -1.56 0.76
C VAL A 276 -19.72 -1.41 1.25
N ASP A 277 -19.90 -0.76 2.41
CA ASP A 277 -21.21 -0.42 2.95
C ASP A 277 -21.91 0.65 2.09
N ASP A 278 -23.22 0.83 2.30
CA ASP A 278 -23.95 1.98 1.76
C ASP A 278 -23.27 3.28 2.18
N GLU A 279 -22.90 4.10 1.20
CA GLU A 279 -22.15 5.35 1.42
C GLU A 279 -23.13 6.47 1.78
N PRO A 280 -23.13 6.97 3.03
CA PRO A 280 -24.03 8.04 3.45
C PRO A 280 -23.71 9.35 2.73
N ASP A 281 -24.70 10.24 2.59
CA ASP A 281 -24.53 11.55 1.92
C ASP A 281 -23.35 12.34 2.48
N ALA A 282 -23.08 12.26 3.79
CA ALA A 282 -21.94 12.92 4.42
C ALA A 282 -20.57 12.46 3.88
N ASP A 283 -20.43 11.19 3.49
CA ASP A 283 -19.19 10.67 2.90
C ASP A 283 -19.00 11.20 1.47
N TRP A 284 -20.09 11.32 0.71
CA TRP A 284 -20.10 11.96 -0.60
C TRP A 284 -19.75 13.45 -0.52
N GLU A 285 -20.35 14.18 0.42
CA GLU A 285 -20.04 15.60 0.65
C GLU A 285 -18.56 15.82 0.98
N ALA A 286 -18.00 15.00 1.88
CA ALA A 286 -16.58 15.05 2.23
C ALA A 286 -15.67 14.81 1.02
N ARG A 287 -16.02 13.86 0.16
CA ARG A 287 -15.26 13.58 -1.08
C ARG A 287 -15.36 14.70 -2.09
N VAL A 288 -16.57 15.24 -2.31
CA VAL A 288 -16.77 16.37 -3.23
C VAL A 288 -15.94 17.57 -2.82
N GLU A 289 -15.77 17.81 -1.51
CA GLU A 289 -14.87 18.86 -1.02
C GLU A 289 -13.43 18.61 -1.47
N VAL A 290 -12.91 17.40 -1.29
CA VAL A 290 -11.55 17.05 -1.70
C VAL A 290 -11.39 16.99 -3.23
N TRP A 291 -12.39 16.52 -3.97
CA TRP A 291 -12.35 16.47 -5.44
C TRP A 291 -12.34 17.85 -6.11
N ARG A 292 -12.81 18.87 -5.39
CA ARG A 292 -12.74 20.27 -5.83
C ARG A 292 -11.47 20.97 -5.37
N ASP A 293 -10.67 20.33 -4.53
CA ASP A 293 -9.38 20.86 -4.10
C ASP A 293 -8.33 20.67 -5.20
N SER A 294 -7.64 21.75 -5.59
CA SER A 294 -6.61 21.72 -6.63
C SER A 294 -5.40 20.85 -6.29
N ARG A 295 -5.25 20.45 -5.02
CA ARG A 295 -4.19 19.59 -4.50
C ARG A 295 -4.55 18.10 -4.60
N ALA A 296 -5.71 17.75 -5.16
CA ALA A 296 -6.12 16.36 -5.35
C ALA A 296 -6.56 16.08 -6.80
N ILE A 297 -6.43 14.82 -7.22
CA ILE A 297 -6.94 14.32 -8.50
C ILE A 297 -7.61 12.96 -8.31
N ILE A 298 -8.74 12.75 -8.98
CA ILE A 298 -9.44 11.46 -8.95
C ILE A 298 -8.70 10.48 -9.85
N GLY A 299 -8.37 9.30 -9.32
CA GLY A 299 -7.84 8.19 -10.09
C GLY A 299 -7.54 6.98 -9.22
N GLY A 300 -7.18 5.88 -9.87
CA GLY A 300 -6.80 4.64 -9.21
C GLY A 300 -5.55 4.06 -9.86
N ARG A 301 -4.73 3.38 -9.06
CA ARG A 301 -3.61 2.57 -9.55
C ARG A 301 -3.83 1.13 -9.12
N MET A 302 -3.70 0.21 -10.06
CA MET A 302 -3.55 -1.21 -9.75
C MET A 302 -2.08 -1.46 -9.37
N LEU A 303 -1.85 -1.85 -8.12
CA LEU A 303 -0.63 -2.55 -7.73
C LEU A 303 -0.90 -4.05 -7.96
N GLY A 304 -0.72 -4.50 -9.19
CA GLY A 304 -0.73 -5.94 -9.49
C GLY A 304 0.65 -6.54 -9.22
N PRO A 305 0.75 -7.78 -8.74
CA PRO A 305 2.00 -8.53 -8.88
C PRO A 305 2.31 -8.64 -10.39
N ILE A 306 3.56 -8.37 -10.76
CA ILE A 306 4.09 -8.71 -12.09
C ILE A 306 4.41 -10.20 -12.09
#